data_AF-A0AA88YIC7-F1
#
_entry.id   AF-A0AA88YIC7-F1
#
_cell.length_a   1.000
_cell.length_b   1.000
_cell.length_c   1.000
_cell.angle_alpha   90.00
_cell.angle_beta   90.00
_cell.angle_gamma   90.00
#
_symmetry.space_group_name_H-M   'P 1'
#
loop_
_entity.id
_entity.type
_entity.pdbx_description
1 polymer ?
#
loop_
_entity_poly.entity_id
_entity_poly.type
_entity_poly.pdbx_seq_one_letter_code
_entity_poly.pdbx_strand_id
1 'polypeptide(L)'
;MVRPLIKKPDLDRDVFKNYRPVSNLSFLSKVLEKVVAVRLDQHLENNTLHDSRQSAYRVGHSTETALLKVHSDIAAALDKNCHAVLVILDLSAAFDVIDHPILLHRLEHTLGITDTALSWIKSYLSNRSMCIAIEDVTSDRKSVTIGVPQGSVLGPKLYCMFTKPVGEICKRHNMCYHCYADDTQVYFVIKPVDNWTNFQDRLENCLSDISRWMASNMLKLNHDNTELIVFSPRRCTWDLSNISITFDGFSIGAVPVVKNLGAFFDKTLSMDKHLSNVAKSCFFQIRNIGRIRHLIDENDCKTLVHALVTSRLDYANSLLFGLPSGAINKLQRVQNTAARLITRSKKHDHITPSLIDLHWLPVQYRIEYKVLLYVYKAIHGLAPGYLSEMVTPYCPSRTLRSQDGMFLNVSQSRTKAYGGRQFDCAGPKLWNDLPAELRRTKTLSVFKKHLKTHLFKKAFNI
;
A
#
# COMPACT_ATOMS: atom_id res chain seq x y z
N MET A 1 -15.82 -24.40 -9.44
CA MET A 1 -16.84 -23.54 -10.08
C MET A 1 -16.34 -22.11 -10.01
N VAL A 2 -16.47 -21.35 -11.09
CA VAL A 2 -16.07 -19.94 -11.17
C VAL A 2 -17.32 -19.10 -11.29
N ARG A 3 -17.41 -18.04 -10.47
CA ARG A 3 -18.48 -17.04 -10.54
C ARG A 3 -17.85 -15.70 -10.96
N PRO A 4 -18.03 -15.27 -12.21
CA PRO A 4 -17.49 -14.00 -12.68
C PRO A 4 -18.08 -12.82 -11.90
N LEU A 5 -17.24 -11.88 -11.47
CA LEU A 5 -17.68 -10.64 -10.81
C LEU A 5 -17.28 -9.42 -11.64
N ILE A 6 -18.21 -8.49 -11.85
CA ILE A 6 -17.91 -7.21 -12.53
C ILE A 6 -16.90 -6.40 -11.69
N LYS A 7 -15.83 -5.91 -12.33
CA LYS A 7 -14.73 -5.17 -11.66
C LYS A 7 -15.22 -3.87 -11.03
N LYS A 8 -16.15 -3.18 -11.68
CA LYS A 8 -16.83 -1.98 -11.16
C LYS A 8 -18.29 -1.97 -11.63
N PRO A 9 -19.24 -1.42 -10.84
CA PRO A 9 -20.66 -1.47 -11.16
C PRO A 9 -21.05 -0.70 -12.43
N ASP A 10 -20.26 0.31 -12.80
CA ASP A 10 -20.46 1.24 -13.92
C ASP A 10 -19.84 0.76 -15.23
N LEU A 11 -19.14 -0.38 -15.22
CA LEU A 11 -18.52 -0.95 -16.41
C LEU A 11 -19.54 -1.71 -17.26
N ASP A 12 -19.32 -1.66 -18.57
CA ASP A 12 -20.09 -2.39 -19.56
C ASP A 12 -20.03 -3.91 -19.29
N ARG A 13 -21.21 -4.53 -19.23
CA ARG A 13 -21.40 -5.95 -18.91
C ARG A 13 -21.18 -6.85 -20.11
N ASP A 14 -21.17 -6.32 -21.33
CA ASP A 14 -20.93 -7.08 -22.55
C ASP A 14 -19.43 -7.22 -22.86
N VAL A 15 -18.59 -6.43 -22.19
CA VAL A 15 -17.14 -6.51 -22.35
C VAL A 15 -16.55 -7.47 -21.31
N PHE A 16 -16.19 -8.69 -21.73
CA PHE A 16 -15.70 -9.75 -20.83
C PHE A 16 -14.44 -9.39 -20.02
N LYS A 17 -13.59 -8.48 -20.53
CA LYS A 17 -12.41 -7.97 -19.79
C LYS A 17 -12.78 -7.25 -18.49
N ASN A 18 -14.04 -6.84 -18.34
CA ASN A 18 -14.56 -6.17 -17.15
C ASN A 18 -14.91 -7.14 -16.02
N TYR A 19 -14.81 -8.46 -16.23
CA TYR A 19 -15.07 -9.45 -15.18
C TYR A 19 -13.78 -9.98 -14.55
N ARG A 20 -13.89 -10.44 -13.30
CA ARG A 20 -12.87 -11.22 -12.59
C ARG A 20 -13.40 -12.65 -12.40
N PRO A 21 -12.68 -13.68 -12.87
CA PRO A 21 -13.09 -15.06 -12.70
C PRO A 21 -12.80 -15.54 -11.27
N VAL A 22 -13.73 -15.37 -10.33
CA VAL A 22 -13.54 -15.80 -8.95
C VAL A 22 -13.89 -17.28 -8.78
N SER A 23 -12.89 -18.09 -8.44
CA SER A 23 -13.02 -19.52 -8.16
C SER A 23 -13.57 -19.76 -6.76
N ASN A 24 -14.72 -20.43 -6.67
CA ASN A 24 -15.21 -20.97 -5.41
C ASN A 24 -14.63 -22.37 -5.19
N LEU A 25 -13.55 -22.44 -4.42
CA LEU A 25 -12.89 -23.70 -4.02
C LEU A 25 -13.61 -24.36 -2.85
N SER A 26 -13.49 -25.68 -2.76
CA SER A 26 -14.04 -26.45 -1.64
C SER A 26 -13.43 -25.99 -0.32
N PHE A 27 -14.22 -26.07 0.75
CA PHE A 27 -13.77 -25.74 2.10
C PHE A 27 -12.51 -26.54 2.48
N LEU A 28 -12.50 -27.85 2.21
CA LEU A 28 -11.36 -28.72 2.51
C LEU A 28 -10.09 -28.29 1.76
N SER A 29 -10.19 -27.88 0.48
CA SER A 29 -9.05 -27.33 -0.27
C SER A 29 -8.48 -26.10 0.44
N LYS A 30 -9.34 -25.16 0.84
CA LYS A 30 -8.91 -23.92 1.51
C LYS A 30 -8.20 -24.20 2.85
N VAL A 31 -8.65 -25.20 3.61
CA VAL A 31 -7.99 -25.61 4.85
C VAL A 31 -6.60 -26.17 4.58
N LEU A 32 -6.47 -27.08 3.62
CA LEU A 32 -5.17 -27.67 3.25
C LEU A 32 -4.21 -26.61 2.67
N GLU A 33 -4.70 -25.75 1.78
CA GLU A 33 -3.94 -24.62 1.25
C GLU A 33 -3.45 -23.70 2.36
N LYS A 34 -4.25 -23.47 3.42
CA LYS A 34 -3.84 -22.65 4.56
C LYS A 34 -2.71 -23.28 5.34
N VAL A 35 -2.75 -24.60 5.57
CA VAL A 35 -1.66 -25.33 6.23
C VAL A 35 -0.37 -25.23 5.41
N VAL A 36 -0.46 -25.44 4.10
CA VAL A 36 0.70 -25.33 3.19
C VAL A 36 1.22 -23.90 3.15
N ALA A 37 0.35 -22.90 3.05
CA ALA A 37 0.72 -21.49 3.04
C ALA A 37 1.50 -21.07 4.29
N VAL A 38 1.08 -21.51 5.48
CA VAL A 38 1.81 -21.23 6.73
C VAL A 38 3.21 -21.85 6.71
N ARG A 39 3.33 -23.10 6.26
CA ARG A 39 4.65 -23.78 6.17
C ARG A 39 5.57 -23.13 5.14
N LEU A 40 5.03 -22.70 4.00
CA LEU A 40 5.79 -21.98 2.99
C LEU A 40 6.26 -20.61 3.49
N ASP A 41 5.40 -19.86 4.17
CA ASP A 41 5.79 -18.58 4.77
C ASP A 41 6.95 -18.78 5.77
N GLN A 42 6.85 -19.78 6.65
CA GLN A 42 7.93 -20.10 7.60
C GLN A 42 9.23 -20.47 6.90
N HIS A 43 9.17 -21.26 5.82
CA HIS A 43 10.35 -21.62 5.02
C HIS A 43 10.99 -20.39 4.37
N LEU A 44 10.19 -19.50 3.80
CA LEU A 44 10.68 -18.29 3.15
C LEU A 44 11.28 -17.32 4.18
N GLU A 45 10.72 -17.22 5.38
CA GLU A 45 11.25 -16.40 6.47
C GLU A 45 12.56 -16.95 7.01
N ASN A 46 12.61 -18.24 7.39
CA ASN A 46 13.79 -18.88 7.97
C ASN A 46 15.02 -18.84 7.06
N ASN A 47 14.80 -18.85 5.75
CA ASN A 47 15.86 -18.84 4.74
C ASN A 47 16.04 -17.47 4.06
N THR A 48 15.38 -16.41 4.53
CA THR A 48 15.45 -15.06 3.94
C THR A 48 15.15 -15.02 2.44
N LEU A 49 14.21 -15.85 1.98
CA LEU A 49 13.90 -16.03 0.56
C LEU A 49 12.82 -15.07 0.04
N HIS A 50 12.22 -14.24 0.89
CA HIS A 50 11.30 -13.22 0.43
C HIS A 50 12.02 -12.13 -0.38
N ASP A 51 11.35 -11.60 -1.40
CA ASP A 51 11.74 -10.31 -1.97
C ASP A 51 11.53 -9.21 -0.91
N SER A 52 12.59 -8.45 -0.62
CA SER A 52 12.57 -7.36 0.37
C SER A 52 11.61 -6.24 -0.01
N ARG A 53 11.26 -6.09 -1.29
CA ARG A 53 10.37 -5.03 -1.80
C ARG A 53 8.99 -5.53 -2.25
N GLN A 54 8.66 -6.81 -2.05
CA GLN A 54 7.30 -7.33 -2.24
C GLN A 54 6.51 -7.26 -0.93
N SER A 55 5.35 -6.59 -0.95
CA SER A 55 4.53 -6.34 0.24
C SER A 55 3.15 -6.98 0.24
N ALA A 56 2.70 -7.55 -0.87
CA ALA A 56 1.42 -8.26 -0.85
C ALA A 56 1.51 -9.62 -0.16
N TYR A 57 0.39 -10.03 0.44
CA TYR A 57 0.17 -11.36 1.02
C TYR A 57 1.20 -11.79 2.09
N ARG A 58 1.81 -10.82 2.77
CA ARG A 58 2.80 -11.01 3.84
C ARG A 58 2.34 -10.42 5.16
N VAL A 59 2.65 -11.12 6.25
CA VAL A 59 2.37 -10.63 7.61
C VAL A 59 3.25 -9.41 7.90
N GLY A 60 2.69 -8.40 8.56
CA GLY A 60 3.40 -7.15 8.86
C GLY A 60 3.45 -6.14 7.70
N HIS A 61 3.16 -6.57 6.47
CA HIS A 61 3.10 -5.70 5.29
C HIS A 61 1.66 -5.25 4.98
N SER A 62 1.53 -4.11 4.28
CA SER A 62 0.26 -3.57 3.79
C SER A 62 0.50 -2.64 2.60
N THR A 63 -0.58 -2.21 1.94
CA THR A 63 -0.47 -1.14 0.93
C THR A 63 0.12 0.14 1.52
N GLU A 64 -0.28 0.50 2.74
CA GLU A 64 0.19 1.71 3.43
C GLU A 64 1.67 1.62 3.83
N THR A 65 2.21 0.44 4.19
CA THR A 65 3.66 0.30 4.43
C THR A 65 4.46 0.45 3.14
N ALA A 66 3.99 -0.13 2.03
CA ALA A 66 4.61 0.01 0.73
C ALA A 66 4.63 1.47 0.27
N LEU A 67 3.46 2.15 0.36
CA LEU A 67 3.34 3.55 0.03
C LEU A 67 4.20 4.45 0.92
N LEU A 68 4.35 4.15 2.21
CA LEU A 68 5.21 4.93 3.11
C LEU A 68 6.67 4.93 2.67
N LYS A 69 7.18 3.80 2.18
CA LYS A 69 8.56 3.72 1.68
C LYS A 69 8.75 4.57 0.43
N VAL A 70 7.90 4.36 -0.57
CA VAL A 70 7.97 5.09 -1.86
C VAL A 70 7.74 6.59 -1.64
N HIS A 71 6.76 6.96 -0.82
CA HIS A 71 6.49 8.34 -0.43
C HIS A 71 7.70 8.99 0.26
N SER A 72 8.33 8.30 1.21
CA SER A 72 9.49 8.85 1.92
C SER A 72 10.68 9.06 0.99
N ASP A 73 10.94 8.14 0.05
CA ASP A 73 12.01 8.29 -0.93
C ASP A 73 11.78 9.49 -1.86
N ILE A 74 10.55 9.64 -2.36
CA ILE A 74 10.15 10.79 -3.17
C ILE A 74 10.29 12.08 -2.35
N ALA A 75 9.78 12.11 -1.13
CA ALA A 75 9.90 13.27 -0.24
C ALA A 75 11.37 13.62 0.05
N ALA A 76 12.24 12.62 0.21
CA ALA A 76 13.68 12.82 0.39
C ALA A 76 14.36 13.40 -0.85
N ALA A 77 13.98 12.96 -2.04
CA ALA A 77 14.45 13.54 -3.29
C ALA A 77 14.06 15.02 -3.43
N LEU A 78 12.78 15.32 -3.22
CA LEU A 78 12.25 16.68 -3.32
C LEU A 78 12.86 17.63 -2.28
N ASP A 79 13.11 17.13 -1.06
CA ASP A 79 13.79 17.90 -0.01
C ASP A 79 15.22 18.29 -0.40
N LYS A 80 15.88 17.47 -1.23
CA LYS A 80 17.22 17.70 -1.77
C LYS A 80 17.21 18.50 -3.09
N ASN A 81 16.08 19.08 -3.48
CA ASN A 81 15.88 19.75 -4.78
C ASN A 81 16.17 18.83 -5.99
N CYS A 82 15.92 17.54 -5.85
CA CYS A 82 16.00 16.56 -6.94
C CYS A 82 14.59 16.26 -7.47
N HIS A 83 14.49 15.80 -8.73
CA HIS A 83 13.26 15.18 -9.21
C HIS A 83 13.22 13.71 -8.81
N ALA A 84 12.02 13.16 -8.69
CA ALA A 84 11.81 11.73 -8.60
C ALA A 84 10.89 11.29 -9.74
N VAL A 85 11.23 10.19 -10.40
CA VAL A 85 10.42 9.61 -11.48
C VAL A 85 9.86 8.29 -10.99
N LEU A 86 8.57 8.07 -11.21
CA LEU A 86 7.86 6.85 -10.85
C LEU A 86 7.08 6.35 -12.05
N VAL A 87 7.28 5.08 -12.38
CA VAL A 87 6.50 4.30 -13.35
C VAL A 87 5.71 3.25 -12.58
N ILE A 88 4.40 3.22 -12.80
CA ILE A 88 3.49 2.21 -12.25
C ILE A 88 3.15 1.25 -13.38
N LEU A 89 3.57 -0.01 -13.23
CA LEU A 89 3.35 -1.10 -14.16
C LEU A 89 2.15 -1.92 -13.70
N ASP A 90 1.27 -2.24 -14.65
CA ASP A 90 0.09 -3.09 -14.46
C ASP A 90 0.19 -4.33 -15.37
N LEU A 91 -0.42 -5.44 -14.97
CA LEU A 91 -0.41 -6.68 -15.74
C LEU A 91 -1.82 -7.06 -16.22
N SER A 92 -1.90 -7.63 -17.41
CA SER A 92 -3.14 -8.19 -17.94
C SER A 92 -3.35 -9.60 -17.39
N ALA A 93 -4.42 -9.79 -16.60
CA ALA A 93 -4.86 -11.09 -16.10
C ALA A 93 -3.76 -11.91 -15.37
N ALA A 94 -2.99 -11.24 -14.51
CA ALA A 94 -1.73 -11.74 -13.95
C ALA A 94 -1.83 -13.14 -13.29
N PHE A 95 -2.91 -13.42 -12.55
CA PHE A 95 -3.11 -14.73 -11.91
C PHE A 95 -3.53 -15.83 -12.89
N ASP A 96 -4.18 -15.49 -13.99
CA ASP A 96 -4.82 -16.45 -14.89
C ASP A 96 -3.83 -17.04 -15.92
N VAL A 97 -2.64 -16.45 -16.03
CA VAL A 97 -1.65 -16.79 -17.07
C VAL A 97 -0.37 -17.43 -16.52
N ILE A 98 -0.34 -17.77 -15.22
CA ILE A 98 0.83 -18.39 -14.59
C ILE A 98 1.08 -19.79 -15.15
N ASP A 99 2.19 -19.95 -15.86
CA ASP A 99 2.62 -21.24 -16.39
C ASP A 99 3.08 -22.18 -15.25
N HIS A 100 2.48 -23.37 -15.17
CA HIS A 100 2.75 -24.33 -14.09
C HIS A 100 4.17 -24.91 -14.14
N PRO A 101 4.69 -25.38 -15.30
CA PRO A 101 6.09 -25.81 -15.41
C PRO A 101 7.10 -24.77 -14.91
N ILE A 102 6.99 -23.51 -15.37
CA ILE A 102 7.90 -22.43 -14.94
C ILE A 102 7.78 -22.17 -13.44
N LEU A 103 6.55 -22.14 -12.92
CA LEU A 103 6.30 -21.97 -11.48
C LEU A 103 6.97 -23.07 -10.66
N LEU A 104 6.76 -24.35 -11.02
CA LEU A 104 7.32 -25.49 -10.30
C LEU A 104 8.85 -25.48 -10.34
N HIS A 105 9.45 -25.22 -11.51
CA HIS A 105 10.90 -25.09 -11.66
C HIS A 105 11.47 -23.99 -10.73
N ARG A 106 10.78 -22.85 -10.61
CA ARG A 106 11.21 -21.74 -9.74
C ARG A 106 11.07 -22.09 -8.26
N LEU A 107 9.97 -22.75 -7.87
CA LEU A 107 9.78 -23.21 -6.49
C LEU A 107 10.92 -24.17 -6.07
N GLU A 108 11.29 -25.08 -6.96
CA GLU A 108 12.37 -26.05 -6.73
C GLU A 108 13.75 -25.38 -6.69
N HIS A 109 14.17 -24.73 -7.77
CA HIS A 109 15.56 -24.32 -7.94
C HIS A 109 15.88 -22.93 -7.37
N THR A 110 14.89 -22.04 -7.22
CA THR A 110 15.11 -20.68 -6.68
C THR A 110 14.71 -20.58 -5.21
N LEU A 111 13.72 -21.37 -4.77
CA LEU A 111 13.18 -21.29 -3.41
C LEU A 111 13.45 -22.56 -2.58
N GLY A 112 14.07 -23.59 -3.17
CA GLY A 112 14.45 -24.81 -2.44
C GLY A 112 13.26 -25.61 -1.92
N ILE A 113 12.10 -25.51 -2.57
CA ILE A 113 10.91 -26.29 -2.23
C ILE A 113 10.97 -27.59 -3.02
N THR A 114 11.32 -28.70 -2.35
CA THR A 114 11.58 -29.99 -2.99
C THR A 114 10.62 -31.09 -2.49
N ASP A 115 10.78 -32.30 -3.03
CA ASP A 115 10.21 -33.54 -2.54
C ASP A 115 8.68 -33.49 -2.33
N THR A 116 8.24 -33.78 -1.11
CA THR A 116 6.82 -33.89 -0.74
C THR A 116 6.10 -32.56 -0.90
N ALA A 117 6.75 -31.44 -0.58
CA ALA A 117 6.14 -30.13 -0.69
C ALA A 117 5.92 -29.74 -2.16
N LEU A 118 6.93 -29.95 -3.01
CA LEU A 118 6.82 -29.69 -4.44
C LEU A 118 5.80 -30.62 -5.11
N SER A 119 5.83 -31.91 -4.76
CA SER A 119 4.87 -32.92 -5.25
C SER A 119 3.44 -32.55 -4.89
N TRP A 120 3.19 -32.07 -3.68
CA TRP A 120 1.88 -31.58 -3.26
C TRP A 120 1.43 -30.38 -4.11
N ILE A 121 2.30 -29.38 -4.33
CA ILE A 121 1.95 -28.21 -5.15
C ILE A 121 1.68 -28.62 -6.60
N LYS A 122 2.49 -29.52 -7.16
CA LYS A 122 2.27 -30.10 -8.49
C LYS A 122 0.92 -30.79 -8.58
N SER A 123 0.57 -31.62 -7.59
CA SER A 123 -0.75 -32.26 -7.52
C SER A 123 -1.89 -31.26 -7.37
N TYR A 124 -1.68 -30.17 -6.62
CA TYR A 124 -2.69 -29.12 -6.43
C TYR A 124 -3.02 -28.37 -7.73
N LEU A 125 -2.02 -28.17 -8.60
CA LEU A 125 -2.15 -27.46 -9.88
C LEU A 125 -2.58 -28.36 -11.04
N SER A 126 -2.26 -29.66 -10.99
CA SER A 126 -2.53 -30.61 -12.08
C SER A 126 -3.98 -31.10 -12.14
N ASN A 127 -4.43 -31.52 -13.33
CA ASN A 127 -5.74 -32.14 -13.58
C ASN A 127 -6.94 -31.34 -13.05
N ARG A 128 -6.81 -30.01 -13.00
CA ARG A 128 -7.88 -29.13 -12.56
C ARG A 128 -8.87 -28.91 -13.69
N SER A 129 -10.13 -28.78 -13.33
CA SER A 129 -11.17 -28.30 -14.25
C SER A 129 -11.95 -27.15 -13.64
N MET A 130 -12.47 -26.28 -14.50
CA MET A 130 -13.37 -25.20 -14.12
C MET A 130 -14.62 -25.20 -15.00
N CYS A 131 -15.70 -24.68 -14.46
CA CYS A 131 -16.91 -24.32 -15.18
C CYS A 131 -17.33 -22.92 -14.73
N ILE A 132 -17.95 -22.16 -15.62
CA ILE A 132 -18.50 -20.85 -15.34
C ILE A 132 -19.94 -21.04 -14.87
N ALA A 133 -20.30 -20.42 -13.75
CA ALA A 133 -21.67 -20.34 -13.26
C ALA A 133 -22.15 -18.89 -13.32
N ILE A 134 -23.25 -18.67 -14.04
CA ILE A 134 -23.96 -17.39 -14.09
C ILE A 134 -25.39 -17.69 -13.67
N GLU A 135 -25.83 -17.07 -12.58
CA GLU A 135 -27.13 -17.37 -11.96
C GLU A 135 -27.27 -18.87 -11.72
N ASP A 136 -28.29 -19.50 -12.31
CA ASP A 136 -28.59 -20.93 -12.16
C ASP A 136 -28.05 -21.80 -13.31
N VAL A 137 -27.36 -21.19 -14.29
CA VAL A 137 -26.80 -21.89 -15.45
C VAL A 137 -25.31 -22.13 -15.27
N THR A 138 -24.86 -23.34 -15.64
CA THR A 138 -23.45 -23.74 -15.57
C THR A 138 -22.95 -24.17 -16.93
N SER A 139 -21.75 -23.72 -17.31
CA SER A 139 -21.09 -24.18 -18.54
C SER A 139 -20.55 -25.60 -18.40
N ASP A 140 -20.16 -26.18 -19.53
CA ASP A 140 -19.31 -27.38 -19.54
C ASP A 140 -18.01 -27.16 -18.77
N ARG A 141 -17.46 -28.26 -18.26
CA ARG A 141 -16.17 -28.26 -17.58
C ARG A 141 -15.05 -28.18 -18.61
N LYS A 142 -14.11 -27.27 -18.39
CA LYS A 142 -12.87 -27.16 -19.16
C LYS A 142 -11.67 -27.40 -18.26
N SER A 143 -10.66 -28.08 -18.80
CA SER A 143 -9.38 -28.28 -18.12
C SER A 143 -8.67 -26.94 -17.92
N VAL A 144 -7.99 -26.79 -16.78
CA VAL A 144 -7.18 -25.61 -16.43
C VAL A 144 -5.72 -26.02 -16.45
N THR A 145 -4.99 -25.58 -17.47
CA THR A 145 -3.58 -25.92 -17.70
C THR A 145 -2.62 -24.78 -17.33
N ILE A 146 -3.14 -23.58 -17.10
CA ILE A 146 -2.39 -22.38 -16.71
C ILE A 146 -3.16 -21.60 -15.64
N GLY A 147 -2.44 -20.73 -14.95
CA GLY A 147 -2.99 -19.83 -13.95
C GLY A 147 -3.08 -20.47 -12.56
N VAL A 148 -3.29 -19.60 -11.58
CA VAL A 148 -3.61 -19.98 -10.20
C VAL A 148 -5.02 -19.50 -9.87
N PRO A 149 -5.84 -20.27 -9.11
CA PRO A 149 -7.25 -19.92 -8.95
C PRO A 149 -7.44 -18.61 -8.18
N GLN A 150 -8.12 -17.62 -8.77
CA GLN A 150 -8.47 -16.40 -8.04
C GLN A 150 -9.50 -16.73 -6.95
N GLY A 151 -9.21 -16.37 -5.69
CA GLY A 151 -10.02 -16.80 -4.54
C GLY A 151 -9.47 -18.04 -3.81
N SER A 152 -8.37 -18.61 -4.30
CA SER A 152 -7.54 -19.55 -3.54
C SER A 152 -6.74 -18.85 -2.44
N VAL A 153 -6.34 -19.61 -1.42
CA VAL A 153 -5.45 -19.13 -0.36
C VAL A 153 -4.01 -19.11 -0.88
N LEU A 154 -3.63 -20.12 -1.66
CA LEU A 154 -2.25 -20.33 -2.09
C LEU A 154 -1.88 -19.58 -3.37
N GLY A 155 -2.82 -19.37 -4.30
CA GLY A 155 -2.58 -18.72 -5.59
C GLY A 155 -1.91 -17.35 -5.47
N PRO A 156 -2.40 -16.43 -4.61
CA PRO A 156 -1.75 -15.16 -4.34
C PRO A 156 -0.26 -15.26 -3.97
N LYS A 157 0.11 -16.26 -3.16
CA LYS A 157 1.50 -16.48 -2.73
C LYS A 157 2.35 -17.08 -3.84
N LEU A 158 1.81 -18.05 -4.58
CA LEU A 158 2.46 -18.64 -5.76
C LEU A 158 2.76 -17.57 -6.81
N TYR A 159 1.85 -16.63 -7.02
CA TYR A 159 2.09 -15.49 -7.90
C TYR A 159 3.28 -14.63 -7.44
N CYS A 160 3.34 -14.24 -6.16
CA CYS A 160 4.46 -13.43 -5.66
C CYS A 160 5.80 -14.18 -5.73
N MET A 161 5.80 -15.50 -5.49
CA MET A 161 6.98 -16.35 -5.67
C MET A 161 7.38 -16.44 -7.15
N PHE A 162 6.41 -16.51 -8.05
CA PHE A 162 6.62 -16.47 -9.49
C PHE A 162 7.27 -15.16 -9.90
N THR A 163 6.73 -14.00 -9.52
CA THR A 163 7.21 -12.69 -10.01
C THR A 163 8.44 -12.14 -9.29
N LYS A 164 9.01 -12.87 -8.33
CA LYS A 164 10.24 -12.49 -7.61
C LYS A 164 11.39 -11.98 -8.50
N PRO A 165 11.70 -12.57 -9.67
CA PRO A 165 12.82 -12.12 -10.50
C PRO A 165 12.70 -10.69 -11.05
N VAL A 166 11.50 -10.11 -11.11
CA VAL A 166 11.29 -8.72 -11.57
C VAL A 166 12.12 -7.74 -10.74
N GLY A 167 12.20 -7.96 -9.41
CA GLY A 167 13.01 -7.12 -8.54
C GLY A 167 14.51 -7.16 -8.85
N GLU A 168 15.03 -8.32 -9.26
CA GLU A 168 16.43 -8.46 -9.68
C GLU A 168 16.72 -7.78 -11.02
N ILE A 169 15.73 -7.69 -11.92
CA ILE A 169 15.84 -6.88 -13.15
C ILE A 169 16.00 -5.39 -12.77
N CYS A 170 15.13 -4.87 -11.89
CA CYS A 170 15.20 -3.48 -11.44
C CYS A 170 16.56 -3.16 -10.79
N LYS A 171 17.07 -4.04 -9.92
CA LYS A 171 18.37 -3.87 -9.27
C LYS A 171 19.53 -3.84 -10.26
N ARG A 172 19.54 -4.69 -11.28
CA ARG A 172 20.59 -4.69 -12.33
C ARG A 172 20.68 -3.37 -13.08
N HIS A 173 19.55 -2.68 -13.25
CA HIS A 173 19.47 -1.35 -13.85
C HIS A 173 19.61 -0.22 -12.82
N ASN A 174 19.99 -0.51 -11.57
CA ASN A 174 20.10 0.46 -10.48
C ASN A 174 18.81 1.28 -10.25
N MET A 175 17.65 0.64 -10.45
CA MET A 175 16.33 1.21 -10.20
C MET A 175 15.82 0.80 -8.83
N CYS A 176 15.18 1.74 -8.11
CA CYS A 176 14.38 1.37 -6.96
C CYS A 176 13.06 0.77 -7.45
N TYR A 177 12.50 -0.15 -6.67
CA TYR A 177 11.23 -0.75 -6.98
C TYR A 177 10.44 -1.09 -5.72
N HIS A 178 9.13 -1.23 -5.88
CA HIS A 178 8.26 -1.76 -4.84
C HIS A 178 7.09 -2.50 -5.47
N CYS A 179 6.86 -3.74 -5.04
CA CYS A 179 5.79 -4.56 -5.58
C CYS A 179 4.69 -4.74 -4.53
N TYR A 180 3.45 -4.75 -4.99
CA TYR A 180 2.30 -5.20 -4.22
C TYR A 180 1.43 -6.07 -5.12
N ALA A 181 1.63 -7.39 -5.03
CA ALA A 181 1.04 -8.35 -5.95
C ALA A 181 1.49 -8.02 -7.38
N ASP A 182 0.55 -7.80 -8.28
CA ASP A 182 0.76 -7.43 -9.69
C ASP A 182 1.18 -5.96 -9.88
N ASP A 183 0.75 -5.06 -9.01
CA ASP A 183 1.18 -3.65 -9.05
C ASP A 183 2.70 -3.54 -8.80
N THR A 184 3.45 -3.15 -9.83
CA THR A 184 4.91 -2.97 -9.74
C THR A 184 5.28 -1.51 -9.94
N GLN A 185 5.95 -0.93 -8.96
CA GLN A 185 6.42 0.45 -9.00
C GLN A 185 7.91 0.44 -9.28
N VAL A 186 8.36 1.15 -10.30
CA VAL A 186 9.78 1.37 -10.61
C VAL A 186 10.06 2.87 -10.50
N TYR A 187 11.07 3.25 -9.73
CA TYR A 187 11.34 4.66 -9.47
C TYR A 187 12.82 4.94 -9.23
N PHE A 188 13.20 6.19 -9.45
CA PHE A 188 14.55 6.69 -9.22
C PHE A 188 14.56 8.20 -9.01
N VAL A 189 15.72 8.71 -8.62
CA VAL A 189 15.96 10.14 -8.34
C VAL A 189 16.90 10.70 -9.39
N ILE A 190 16.60 11.92 -9.85
CA ILE A 190 17.44 12.69 -10.78
C ILE A 190 17.89 13.95 -10.06
N LYS A 191 19.20 14.12 -9.93
CA LYS A 191 19.83 15.28 -9.30
C LYS A 191 19.95 16.42 -10.32
N PRO A 192 20.10 17.69 -9.86
CA PRO A 192 20.29 18.83 -10.76
C PRO A 192 21.47 18.74 -11.73
N VAL A 193 22.48 17.95 -11.39
CA VAL A 193 23.69 17.75 -12.21
C VAL A 193 23.55 16.59 -13.21
N ASP A 194 22.47 15.82 -13.11
CA ASP A 194 22.28 14.62 -13.91
C ASP A 194 21.65 14.99 -15.27
N ASN A 195 22.07 14.29 -16.32
CA ASN A 195 21.44 14.39 -17.64
C ASN A 195 20.27 13.40 -17.75
N TRP A 196 19.06 13.91 -18.03
CA TRP A 196 17.85 13.10 -18.21
C TRP A 196 18.05 11.95 -19.22
N THR A 197 18.73 12.18 -20.35
CA THR A 197 18.88 11.17 -21.41
C THR A 197 19.51 9.87 -20.89
N ASN A 198 20.57 9.97 -20.06
CA ASN A 198 21.21 8.78 -19.47
C ASN A 198 20.27 7.98 -18.56
N PHE A 199 19.36 8.67 -17.87
CA PHE A 199 18.38 8.04 -16.99
C PHE A 199 17.19 7.50 -17.78
N GLN A 200 16.79 8.18 -18.85
CA GLN A 200 15.79 7.73 -19.80
C GLN A 200 16.21 6.40 -20.41
N ASP A 201 17.41 6.32 -21.00
CA ASP A 201 17.92 5.09 -21.62
C ASP A 201 17.94 3.94 -20.61
N ARG A 202 18.39 4.20 -19.38
CA ARG A 202 18.45 3.18 -18.32
C ARG A 202 17.05 2.71 -17.90
N LEU A 203 16.09 3.63 -17.78
CA LEU A 203 14.70 3.29 -17.47
C LEU A 203 14.08 2.48 -18.62
N GLU A 204 14.21 2.94 -19.86
CA GLU A 204 13.66 2.27 -21.05
C GLU A 204 14.25 0.86 -21.22
N ASN A 205 15.55 0.70 -21.00
CA ASN A 205 16.21 -0.61 -20.98
C ASN A 205 15.68 -1.50 -19.84
N CYS A 206 15.50 -0.94 -18.63
CA CYS A 206 14.92 -1.67 -17.51
C CYS A 206 13.51 -2.16 -17.82
N LEU A 207 12.66 -1.30 -18.39
CA LEU A 207 11.28 -1.63 -18.73
C LEU A 207 11.22 -2.66 -19.87
N SER A 208 12.08 -2.53 -20.87
CA SER A 208 12.21 -3.50 -21.97
C SER A 208 12.65 -4.87 -21.45
N ASP A 209 13.59 -4.93 -20.51
CA ASP A 209 14.02 -6.19 -19.88
C ASP A 209 12.92 -6.82 -19.02
N ILE A 210 12.17 -6.00 -18.26
CA ILE A 210 11.00 -6.47 -17.51
C ILE A 210 9.97 -7.05 -18.46
N SER A 211 9.65 -6.35 -19.55
CA SER A 211 8.67 -6.78 -20.54
C SER A 211 9.10 -8.07 -21.25
N ARG A 212 10.36 -8.16 -21.71
CA ARG A 212 10.92 -9.37 -22.31
C ARG A 212 10.91 -10.55 -21.34
N TRP A 213 11.22 -10.30 -20.07
CA TRP A 213 11.12 -11.32 -19.03
C TRP A 213 9.66 -11.75 -18.81
N MET A 214 8.73 -10.81 -18.73
CA MET A 214 7.30 -11.11 -18.58
C MET A 214 6.80 -11.95 -19.76
N ALA A 215 7.11 -11.56 -20.99
CA ALA A 215 6.74 -12.28 -22.20
C ALA A 215 7.29 -13.71 -22.22
N SER A 216 8.57 -13.92 -21.87
CA SER A 216 9.16 -15.27 -21.78
C SER A 216 8.59 -16.12 -20.63
N ASN A 217 7.87 -15.49 -19.70
CA ASN A 217 7.20 -16.14 -18.57
C ASN A 217 5.66 -16.11 -18.72
N MET A 218 5.15 -15.92 -19.94
CA MET A 218 3.72 -15.91 -20.29
C MET A 218 2.90 -14.79 -19.61
N LEU A 219 3.56 -13.79 -19.03
CA LEU A 219 2.95 -12.60 -18.46
C LEU A 219 2.85 -11.51 -19.54
N LYS A 220 1.77 -10.73 -19.48
CA LYS A 220 1.55 -9.60 -20.40
C LYS A 220 1.47 -8.30 -19.61
N LEU A 221 2.43 -7.41 -19.86
CA LEU A 221 2.38 -6.05 -19.37
C LEU A 221 1.20 -5.30 -20.01
N ASN A 222 0.51 -4.49 -19.23
CA ASN A 222 -0.60 -3.68 -19.69
C ASN A 222 -0.13 -2.24 -19.95
N HIS A 223 0.23 -1.96 -21.20
CA HIS A 223 0.73 -0.64 -21.60
C HIS A 223 -0.31 0.48 -21.37
N ASP A 224 -1.61 0.21 -21.62
CA ASP A 224 -2.69 1.20 -21.45
C ASP A 224 -2.88 1.65 -20.00
N ASN A 225 -2.55 0.78 -19.04
CA ASN A 225 -2.64 1.08 -17.62
C ASN A 225 -1.29 1.47 -17.00
N THR A 226 -0.21 1.50 -17.79
CA THR A 226 1.10 1.92 -17.31
C THR A 226 1.12 3.45 -17.21
N GLU A 227 1.40 3.97 -16.02
CA GLU A 227 1.42 5.42 -15.76
C GLU A 227 2.82 5.90 -15.38
N LEU A 228 3.26 7.02 -15.95
CA LEU A 228 4.50 7.72 -15.62
C LEU A 228 4.17 9.03 -14.88
N ILE A 229 4.87 9.33 -13.78
CA ILE A 229 4.80 10.62 -13.12
C ILE A 229 6.20 11.14 -12.75
N VAL A 230 6.38 12.45 -12.93
CA VAL A 230 7.55 13.18 -12.44
C VAL A 230 7.14 14.03 -11.26
N PHE A 231 7.82 13.81 -10.14
CA PHE A 231 7.73 14.66 -8.97
C PHE A 231 8.79 15.76 -9.05
N SER A 232 8.35 16.99 -8.88
CA SER A 232 9.20 18.18 -9.01
C SER A 232 9.20 19.02 -7.73
N PRO A 233 10.36 19.50 -7.27
CA PRO A 233 10.41 20.36 -6.09
C PRO A 233 9.78 21.71 -6.42
N ARG A 234 9.07 22.32 -5.45
CA ARG A 234 8.34 23.59 -5.64
C ARG A 234 9.20 24.76 -6.14
N ARG A 235 10.50 24.73 -5.85
CA ARG A 235 11.46 25.79 -6.23
C ARG A 235 12.46 25.30 -7.28
N CYS A 236 12.07 24.34 -8.11
CA CYS A 236 12.94 23.82 -9.16
C CYS A 236 13.23 24.90 -10.22
N THR A 237 14.49 25.00 -10.63
CA THR A 237 14.94 25.90 -11.69
C THR A 237 15.13 25.19 -13.03
N TRP A 238 14.98 23.87 -13.07
CA TRP A 238 15.11 23.04 -14.26
C TRP A 238 13.88 22.15 -14.40
N ASP A 239 13.44 21.97 -15.64
CA ASP A 239 12.13 21.39 -15.93
C ASP A 239 12.25 20.00 -16.57
N LEU A 240 11.48 19.06 -16.04
CA LEU A 240 11.28 17.71 -16.56
C LEU A 240 9.78 17.42 -16.78
N SER A 241 8.96 18.45 -16.98
CA SER A 241 7.51 18.31 -17.09
C SER A 241 7.06 17.60 -18.37
N ASN A 242 7.85 17.65 -19.44
CA ASN A 242 7.55 17.09 -20.75
C ASN A 242 8.44 15.90 -21.11
N ILE A 243 8.66 14.98 -20.16
CA ILE A 243 9.34 13.73 -20.46
C ILE A 243 8.36 12.68 -20.98
N SER A 244 8.85 11.88 -21.91
CA SER A 244 8.25 10.62 -22.30
C SER A 244 9.29 9.52 -22.22
N ILE A 245 8.82 8.29 -22.12
CA ILE A 245 9.64 7.09 -22.15
C ILE A 245 9.06 6.18 -23.23
N THR A 246 9.93 5.51 -23.98
CA THR A 246 9.53 4.59 -25.03
C THR A 246 10.17 3.23 -24.81
N PHE A 247 9.35 2.18 -24.73
CA PHE A 247 9.83 0.80 -24.65
C PHE A 247 8.86 -0.11 -25.39
N ASP A 248 9.38 -1.16 -26.02
CA ASP A 248 8.62 -2.10 -26.86
C ASP A 248 7.73 -1.44 -27.93
N GLY A 249 8.15 -0.27 -28.45
CA GLY A 249 7.37 0.50 -29.43
C GLY A 249 6.19 1.29 -28.86
N PHE A 250 6.00 1.30 -27.53
CA PHE A 250 4.98 2.10 -26.85
C PHE A 250 5.63 3.31 -26.18
N SER A 251 5.05 4.50 -26.39
CA SER A 251 5.50 5.74 -25.75
C SER A 251 4.52 6.17 -24.67
N ILE A 252 5.05 6.51 -23.49
CA ILE A 252 4.27 6.90 -22.31
C ILE A 252 4.75 8.28 -21.86
N GLY A 253 3.83 9.24 -21.85
CA GLY A 253 4.09 10.59 -21.33
C GLY A 253 3.80 10.72 -19.84
N ALA A 254 4.49 11.66 -19.17
CA ALA A 254 4.24 11.93 -17.76
C ALA A 254 2.84 12.54 -17.53
N VAL A 255 2.10 12.02 -16.54
CA VAL A 255 0.79 12.53 -16.12
C VAL A 255 0.91 13.31 -14.81
N PRO A 256 0.04 14.32 -14.56
CA PRO A 256 0.17 15.18 -13.37
C PRO A 256 -0.24 14.50 -12.06
N VAL A 257 -1.02 13.43 -12.13
CA VAL A 257 -1.53 12.67 -10.99
C VAL A 257 -1.63 11.19 -11.36
N VAL A 258 -1.17 10.31 -10.47
CA VAL A 258 -1.31 8.85 -10.60
C VAL A 258 -2.02 8.25 -9.39
N LYS A 259 -2.63 7.08 -9.57
CA LYS A 259 -3.26 6.33 -8.47
C LYS A 259 -2.38 5.14 -8.08
N ASN A 260 -1.65 5.27 -6.98
CA ASN A 260 -0.74 4.25 -6.46
C ASN A 260 -1.35 3.53 -5.26
N LEU A 261 -1.61 2.22 -5.38
CA LEU A 261 -2.19 1.35 -4.33
C LEU A 261 -3.38 2.01 -3.59
N GLY A 262 -4.26 2.68 -4.33
CA GLY A 262 -5.45 3.34 -3.77
C GLY A 262 -5.25 4.78 -3.26
N ALA A 263 -4.02 5.27 -3.15
CA ALA A 263 -3.71 6.67 -2.86
C ALA A 263 -3.43 7.46 -4.15
N PHE A 264 -3.74 8.76 -4.18
CA PHE A 264 -3.45 9.62 -5.34
C PHE A 264 -2.23 10.48 -5.06
N PHE A 265 -1.24 10.42 -5.94
CA PHE A 265 -0.01 11.20 -5.85
C PHE A 265 0.00 12.21 -6.98
N ASP A 266 0.17 13.49 -6.66
CA ASP A 266 0.37 14.57 -7.63
C ASP A 266 1.84 14.94 -7.77
N LYS A 267 2.21 15.58 -8.89
CA LYS A 267 3.60 15.98 -9.20
C LYS A 267 4.31 16.82 -8.13
N THR A 268 3.57 17.43 -7.20
CA THR A 268 4.15 18.24 -6.09
C THR A 268 4.08 17.55 -4.73
N LEU A 269 3.59 16.31 -4.69
CA LEU A 269 3.32 15.53 -3.48
C LEU A 269 2.41 16.26 -2.48
N SER A 270 1.48 17.09 -2.97
CA SER A 270 0.55 17.87 -2.15
C SER A 270 -0.60 17.04 -1.56
N MET A 271 -0.89 15.89 -2.15
CA MET A 271 -1.98 14.97 -1.83
C MET A 271 -3.38 15.58 -2.01
N ASP A 272 -3.52 16.71 -2.72
CA ASP A 272 -4.79 17.43 -2.80
C ASP A 272 -5.91 16.61 -3.48
N LYS A 273 -5.58 15.93 -4.58
CA LYS A 273 -6.52 15.04 -5.27
C LYS A 273 -6.95 13.89 -4.37
N HIS A 274 -6.02 13.31 -3.60
CA HIS A 274 -6.32 12.24 -2.66
C HIS A 274 -7.31 12.71 -1.58
N LEU A 275 -6.99 13.81 -0.89
CA LEU A 275 -7.83 14.41 0.15
C LEU A 275 -9.23 14.73 -0.38
N SER A 276 -9.31 15.35 -1.57
CA SER A 276 -10.58 15.73 -2.19
C SER A 276 -11.41 14.50 -2.58
N ASN A 277 -10.78 13.44 -3.08
CA ASN A 277 -11.47 12.20 -3.42
C ASN A 277 -11.98 11.45 -2.18
N VAL A 278 -11.17 11.35 -1.12
CA VAL A 278 -11.59 10.77 0.17
C VAL A 278 -12.76 11.56 0.75
N ALA A 279 -12.67 12.89 0.77
CA ALA A 279 -13.75 13.74 1.26
C ALA A 279 -15.04 13.57 0.46
N LYS A 280 -14.96 13.58 -0.89
CA LYS A 280 -16.11 13.34 -1.77
C LYS A 280 -16.77 11.99 -1.48
N SER A 281 -15.98 10.92 -1.39
CA SER A 281 -16.48 9.57 -1.09
C SER A 281 -17.15 9.51 0.28
N CYS A 282 -16.55 10.13 1.30
CA CYS A 282 -17.10 10.14 2.65
C CYS A 282 -18.40 10.94 2.74
N PHE A 283 -18.47 12.15 2.16
CA PHE A 283 -19.69 12.96 2.16
C PHE A 283 -20.84 12.26 1.44
N PHE A 284 -20.55 11.53 0.36
CA PHE A 284 -21.55 10.68 -0.30
C PHE A 284 -22.15 9.64 0.67
N GLN A 285 -21.31 8.95 1.44
CA GLN A 285 -21.78 7.97 2.43
C GLN A 285 -22.52 8.63 3.60
N ILE A 286 -22.00 9.74 4.13
CA ILE A 286 -22.67 10.52 5.19
C ILE A 286 -24.07 10.94 4.74
N ARG A 287 -24.24 11.38 3.48
CA ARG A 287 -25.55 11.73 2.93
C ARG A 287 -26.50 10.54 2.90
N ASN A 288 -26.02 9.36 2.48
CA ASN A 288 -26.83 8.15 2.42
C ASN A 288 -27.25 7.68 3.81
N ILE A 289 -26.34 7.68 4.79
CA ILE A 289 -26.65 7.37 6.18
C ILE A 289 -27.63 8.41 6.74
N GLY A 290 -27.44 9.69 6.41
CA GLY A 290 -28.34 10.78 6.79
C GLY A 290 -29.79 10.57 6.37
N ARG A 291 -30.03 10.01 5.18
CA ARG A 291 -31.39 9.69 4.69
C ARG A 291 -32.11 8.67 5.58
N ILE A 292 -31.39 7.67 6.07
CA ILE A 292 -31.96 6.61 6.92
C ILE A 292 -31.78 6.89 8.42
N ARG A 293 -31.19 8.03 8.81
CA ARG A 293 -30.82 8.31 10.21
C ARG A 293 -32.00 8.26 11.19
N HIS A 294 -33.21 8.57 10.71
CA HIS A 294 -34.45 8.53 11.49
C HIS A 294 -34.98 7.10 11.70
N LEU A 295 -34.53 6.14 10.89
CA LEU A 295 -34.93 4.73 10.94
C LEU A 295 -33.99 3.86 11.77
N ILE A 296 -32.82 4.38 12.14
CA ILE A 296 -31.77 3.63 12.85
C ILE A 296 -31.44 4.29 14.19
N ASP A 297 -31.00 3.47 15.14
CA ASP A 297 -30.54 3.95 16.43
C ASP A 297 -29.15 4.61 16.34
N GLU A 298 -28.59 5.02 17.48
CA GLU A 298 -27.25 5.63 17.50
C GLU A 298 -26.12 4.62 17.27
N ASN A 299 -26.27 3.38 17.73
CA ASN A 299 -25.24 2.34 17.64
C ASN A 299 -25.08 1.82 16.21
N ASP A 300 -26.19 1.61 15.52
CA ASP A 300 -26.22 1.29 14.10
C ASP A 300 -25.63 2.43 13.27
N CYS A 301 -25.95 3.67 13.61
CA CYS A 301 -25.36 4.84 12.95
C CYS A 301 -23.83 4.89 13.16
N LYS A 302 -23.34 4.66 14.39
CA LYS A 302 -21.90 4.54 14.69
C LYS A 302 -21.27 3.44 13.84
N THR A 303 -21.90 2.28 13.75
CA THR A 303 -21.40 1.14 12.95
C THR A 303 -21.28 1.50 11.47
N LEU A 304 -22.31 2.11 10.88
CA LEU A 304 -22.29 2.57 9.49
C LEU A 304 -21.24 3.65 9.24
N VAL A 305 -21.13 4.63 10.14
CA VAL A 305 -20.11 5.69 10.02
C VAL A 305 -18.71 5.12 10.16
N HIS A 306 -18.47 4.18 11.06
CA HIS A 306 -17.17 3.52 11.19
C HIS A 306 -16.82 2.71 9.94
N ALA A 307 -17.75 1.88 9.46
CA ALA A 307 -17.55 1.03 8.29
C ALA A 307 -17.39 1.83 6.98
N LEU A 308 -18.12 2.93 6.82
CA LEU A 308 -18.21 3.65 5.54
C LEU A 308 -17.46 4.99 5.51
N VAL A 309 -17.19 5.62 6.64
CA VAL A 309 -16.52 6.94 6.70
C VAL A 309 -15.17 6.82 7.37
N THR A 310 -15.12 6.31 8.61
CA THR A 310 -13.86 6.22 9.37
C THR A 310 -12.83 5.34 8.66
N SER A 311 -13.25 4.18 8.14
CA SER A 311 -12.37 3.28 7.37
C SER A 311 -11.68 3.96 6.19
N ARG A 312 -12.39 4.88 5.49
CA ARG A 312 -11.86 5.65 4.37
C ARG A 312 -10.95 6.79 4.81
N LEU A 313 -11.26 7.44 5.93
CA LEU A 313 -10.41 8.49 6.53
C LEU A 313 -9.08 7.92 7.05
N ASP A 314 -9.08 6.67 7.50
CA ASP A 314 -7.89 6.03 8.07
C ASP A 314 -7.03 5.27 7.06
N TYR A 315 -7.52 5.07 5.84
CA TYR A 315 -6.76 4.42 4.78
C TYR A 315 -5.64 5.33 4.26
N ALA A 316 -4.40 4.87 4.32
CA ALA A 316 -3.21 5.60 3.86
C ALA A 316 -3.02 6.99 4.51
N ASN A 317 -3.57 7.19 5.71
CA ASN A 317 -3.54 8.49 6.36
C ASN A 317 -2.15 8.85 6.91
N SER A 318 -1.24 7.89 7.09
CA SER A 318 0.15 8.17 7.48
C SER A 318 0.89 9.05 6.47
N LEU A 319 0.54 8.95 5.19
CA LEU A 319 1.11 9.74 4.08
C LEU A 319 0.79 11.24 4.17
N LEU A 320 -0.23 11.59 4.98
CA LEU A 320 -0.74 12.94 5.13
C LEU A 320 0.00 13.74 6.21
N PHE A 321 0.94 13.11 6.92
CA PHE A 321 1.71 13.79 7.94
C PHE A 321 2.49 14.97 7.35
N GLY A 322 2.57 16.06 8.11
CA GLY A 322 3.28 17.30 7.73
C GLY A 322 2.63 18.09 6.58
N LEU A 323 1.45 17.73 6.11
CA LEU A 323 0.68 18.57 5.19
C LEU A 323 0.16 19.84 5.90
N PRO A 324 -0.07 20.94 5.17
CA PRO A 324 -0.63 22.17 5.76
C PRO A 324 -2.00 21.93 6.40
N SER A 325 -2.27 22.56 7.54
CA SER A 325 -3.54 22.42 8.27
C SER A 325 -4.76 22.75 7.40
N GLY A 326 -4.64 23.71 6.48
CA GLY A 326 -5.69 24.03 5.50
C GLY A 326 -6.10 22.83 4.63
N ALA A 327 -5.15 21.97 4.26
CA ALA A 327 -5.42 20.76 3.49
C ALA A 327 -6.10 19.68 4.37
N ILE A 328 -5.57 19.44 5.58
CA ILE A 328 -6.12 18.47 6.54
C ILE A 328 -7.54 18.85 7.00
N ASN A 329 -7.85 20.14 7.06
CA ASN A 329 -9.17 20.65 7.40
C ASN A 329 -10.29 20.12 6.49
N LYS A 330 -9.99 19.73 5.24
CA LYS A 330 -10.96 19.07 4.36
C LYS A 330 -11.49 17.78 4.99
N LEU A 331 -10.60 16.95 5.55
CA LEU A 331 -10.96 15.71 6.22
C LEU A 331 -11.53 15.96 7.63
N GLN A 332 -11.05 16.99 8.33
CA GLN A 332 -11.64 17.36 9.63
C GLN A 332 -13.12 17.73 9.49
N ARG A 333 -13.51 18.44 8.43
CA ARG A 333 -14.91 18.75 8.14
C ARG A 333 -15.76 17.50 7.91
N VAL A 334 -15.21 16.49 7.25
CA VAL A 334 -15.86 15.18 7.07
C VAL A 334 -16.11 14.52 8.42
N GLN A 335 -15.08 14.42 9.26
CA GLN A 335 -15.19 13.83 10.60
C GLN A 335 -16.20 14.58 11.46
N ASN A 336 -16.16 15.92 11.44
CA ASN A 336 -17.09 16.77 12.18
C ASN A 336 -18.53 16.50 11.74
N THR A 337 -18.78 16.42 10.43
CA THR A 337 -20.13 16.16 9.90
C THR A 337 -20.62 14.77 10.30
N ALA A 338 -19.73 13.77 10.27
CA ALA A 338 -20.04 12.41 10.70
C ALA A 338 -20.35 12.34 12.21
N ALA A 339 -19.60 13.05 13.04
CA ALA A 339 -19.85 13.13 14.48
C ALA A 339 -21.23 13.76 14.75
N ARG A 340 -21.55 14.88 14.08
CA ARG A 340 -22.86 15.54 14.22
C ARG A 340 -24.02 14.64 13.80
N LEU A 341 -23.82 13.82 12.76
CA LEU A 341 -24.82 12.87 12.29
C LEU A 341 -25.15 11.79 13.36
N ILE A 342 -24.13 11.32 14.07
CA ILE A 342 -24.30 10.34 15.15
C ILE A 342 -25.02 10.99 16.33
N THR A 343 -24.46 12.09 16.86
CA THR A 343 -24.93 12.76 18.09
C THR A 343 -26.20 13.58 17.89
N ARG A 344 -26.66 13.76 16.65
CA ARG A 344 -27.78 14.64 16.28
C ARG A 344 -27.61 16.09 16.74
N SER A 345 -26.37 16.54 16.98
CA SER A 345 -26.06 17.94 17.29
C SER A 345 -26.39 18.87 16.11
N LYS A 346 -26.71 20.13 16.41
CA LYS A 346 -27.06 21.12 15.38
C LYS A 346 -25.81 21.52 14.59
N LYS A 347 -26.04 22.04 13.38
CA LYS A 347 -24.99 22.48 12.44
C LYS A 347 -24.02 23.50 13.06
N HIS A 348 -24.55 24.40 13.89
CA HIS A 348 -23.81 25.52 14.48
C HIS A 348 -23.23 25.20 15.86
N ASP A 349 -23.57 24.05 16.45
CA ASP A 349 -23.02 23.65 17.72
C ASP A 349 -21.51 23.45 17.60
N HIS A 350 -20.80 23.85 18.65
CA HIS A 350 -19.37 23.63 18.76
C HIS A 350 -19.11 22.12 18.68
N ILE A 351 -18.12 21.71 17.87
CA ILE A 351 -17.93 20.29 17.56
C ILE A 351 -17.17 19.52 18.65
N THR A 352 -16.37 20.22 19.46
CA THR A 352 -15.51 19.60 20.48
C THR A 352 -16.27 18.71 21.46
N PRO A 353 -17.43 19.11 22.04
CA PRO A 353 -18.23 18.21 22.87
C PRO A 353 -18.56 16.89 22.17
N SER A 354 -19.05 16.92 20.93
CA SER A 354 -19.38 15.68 20.20
C SER A 354 -18.16 14.80 19.93
N LEU A 355 -16.98 15.38 19.68
CA LEU A 355 -15.76 14.58 19.52
C LEU A 355 -15.29 13.98 20.85
N ILE A 356 -15.49 14.69 21.96
CA ILE A 356 -15.17 14.21 23.30
C ILE A 356 -16.10 13.06 23.68
N ASP A 357 -17.41 13.23 23.51
CA ASP A 357 -18.44 12.23 23.81
C ASP A 357 -18.24 10.93 23.02
N LEU A 358 -17.85 11.06 21.74
CA LEU A 358 -17.54 9.91 20.88
C LEU A 358 -16.14 9.32 21.13
N HIS A 359 -15.32 9.98 21.96
CA HIS A 359 -13.92 9.66 22.19
C HIS A 359 -13.11 9.55 20.88
N TRP A 360 -13.31 10.54 19.99
CA TRP A 360 -12.69 10.63 18.67
C TRP A 360 -11.51 11.61 18.66
N LEU A 361 -10.36 11.13 18.19
CA LEU A 361 -9.21 11.99 17.90
C LEU A 361 -9.50 12.88 16.68
N PRO A 362 -9.16 14.18 16.70
CA PRO A 362 -9.12 15.01 15.50
C PRO A 362 -8.21 14.39 14.43
N VAL A 363 -8.48 14.66 13.15
CA VAL A 363 -7.81 13.99 12.02
C VAL A 363 -6.28 14.12 12.09
N GLN A 364 -5.76 15.28 12.49
CA GLN A 364 -4.32 15.48 12.68
C GLN A 364 -3.71 14.44 13.64
N TYR A 365 -4.35 14.23 14.80
CA TYR A 365 -3.90 13.26 15.79
C TYR A 365 -4.14 11.81 15.38
N ARG A 366 -5.10 11.54 14.49
CA ARG A 366 -5.27 10.20 13.87
C ARG A 366 -4.09 9.86 12.95
N ILE A 367 -3.57 10.86 12.24
CA ILE A 367 -2.38 10.71 11.38
C ILE A 367 -1.15 10.44 12.26
N GLU A 368 -0.94 11.25 13.31
CA GLU A 368 0.15 11.03 14.28
C GLU A 368 0.07 9.65 14.93
N TYR A 369 -1.13 9.24 15.34
CA TYR A 369 -1.39 7.91 15.86
C TYR A 369 -0.94 6.82 14.88
N LYS A 370 -1.28 6.94 13.60
CA LYS A 370 -0.88 5.95 12.58
C LYS A 370 0.64 5.90 12.37
N VAL A 371 1.30 7.05 12.26
CA VAL A 371 2.76 7.13 12.12
C VAL A 371 3.44 6.45 13.32
N LEU A 372 3.02 6.79 14.54
CA LEU A 372 3.56 6.19 15.77
C LEU A 372 3.31 4.68 15.87
N LEU A 373 2.18 4.18 15.37
CA LEU A 373 1.96 2.74 15.28
C LEU A 373 2.95 2.05 14.34
N TYR A 374 3.31 2.66 13.21
CA TYR A 374 4.33 2.11 12.33
C TYR A 374 5.72 2.17 12.96
N VAL A 375 6.06 3.24 13.67
CA VAL A 375 7.31 3.34 14.43
C VAL A 375 7.39 2.24 15.50
N TYR A 376 6.34 2.06 16.31
CA TYR A 376 6.30 0.99 17.30
C TYR A 376 6.51 -0.37 16.66
N LYS A 377 5.79 -0.65 15.56
CA LYS A 377 5.93 -1.91 14.83
C LYS A 377 7.34 -2.11 14.27
N ALA A 378 7.97 -1.07 13.73
CA ALA A 378 9.33 -1.11 13.23
C ALA A 378 10.34 -1.51 14.33
N ILE A 379 10.26 -0.87 15.50
CA ILE A 379 11.15 -1.16 16.64
C ILE A 379 10.97 -2.59 17.16
N HIS A 380 9.75 -3.13 17.12
CA HIS A 380 9.42 -4.44 17.68
C HIS A 380 9.41 -5.57 16.64
N GLY A 381 9.94 -5.36 15.43
CA GLY A 381 9.99 -6.39 14.38
C GLY A 381 8.62 -6.80 13.82
N LEU A 382 7.60 -5.95 13.98
CA LEU A 382 6.22 -6.15 13.48
C LEU A 382 5.94 -5.36 12.19
N ALA A 383 6.95 -4.73 11.60
CA ALA A 383 6.90 -4.01 10.34
C ALA A 383 7.89 -4.62 9.33
N PRO A 384 7.72 -4.32 8.03
CA PRO A 384 8.66 -4.75 7.00
C PRO A 384 10.07 -4.23 7.25
N GLY A 385 11.09 -5.00 6.87
CA GLY A 385 12.50 -4.62 7.02
C GLY A 385 12.81 -3.23 6.47
N TYR A 386 12.24 -2.87 5.30
CA TYR A 386 12.44 -1.57 4.71
C TYR A 386 11.87 -0.36 5.48
N LEU A 387 10.93 -0.57 6.41
CA LEU A 387 10.49 0.48 7.34
C LEU A 387 11.29 0.42 8.63
N SER A 388 11.67 -0.78 9.08
CA SER A 388 12.50 -0.95 10.27
C SER A 388 13.89 -0.33 10.09
N GLU A 389 14.49 -0.47 8.90
CA GLU A 389 15.75 0.16 8.51
C GLU A 389 15.71 1.71 8.57
N MET A 390 14.52 2.31 8.44
CA MET A 390 14.31 3.75 8.52
C MET A 390 14.23 4.27 9.97
N VAL A 391 14.11 3.38 10.95
CA VAL A 391 13.93 3.70 12.36
C VAL A 391 15.15 3.22 13.13
N THR A 392 16.13 4.10 13.32
CA THR A 392 17.40 3.74 13.97
C THR A 392 17.41 4.16 15.44
N PRO A 393 17.79 3.26 16.37
CA PRO A 393 17.97 3.62 17.78
C PRO A 393 19.01 4.73 17.96
N TYR A 394 18.76 5.64 18.89
CA TYR A 394 19.73 6.67 19.27
C TYR A 394 20.80 6.07 20.19
N CYS A 395 22.03 5.96 19.67
CA CYS A 395 23.20 5.52 20.43
C CYS A 395 24.15 6.71 20.65
N PRO A 396 24.16 7.36 21.82
CA PRO A 396 25.09 8.45 22.10
C PRO A 396 26.54 7.92 22.22
N SER A 397 27.51 8.72 21.81
CA SER A 397 28.95 8.37 21.88
C SER A 397 29.51 8.34 23.31
N ARG A 398 28.77 8.88 24.27
CA ARG A 398 29.10 8.88 25.70
C ARG A 398 27.87 8.43 26.48
N THR A 399 28.08 7.84 27.65
CA THR A 399 26.99 7.42 28.53
C THR A 399 26.20 8.63 29.02
N LEU A 400 24.96 8.78 28.56
CA LEU A 400 24.07 9.89 28.91
C LEU A 400 22.79 9.34 29.54
N ARG A 401 22.12 10.13 30.39
CA ARG A 401 20.81 9.78 30.96
C ARG A 401 19.73 9.49 29.90
N SER A 402 19.93 9.94 28.67
CA SER A 402 19.05 9.67 27.52
C SER A 402 19.21 8.27 26.93
N GLN A 403 20.26 7.52 27.29
CA GLN A 403 20.55 6.20 26.73
C GLN A 403 19.46 5.16 27.05
N ASP A 404 18.82 5.23 28.22
CA ASP A 404 17.74 4.33 28.64
C ASP A 404 16.35 4.77 28.16
N GLY A 405 16.27 5.83 27.36
CA GLY A 405 15.02 6.48 26.98
C GLY A 405 14.28 5.85 25.80
N MET A 406 14.86 4.85 25.12
CA MET A 406 14.39 4.30 23.83
C MET A 406 14.16 5.37 22.76
N PHE A 407 15.04 6.38 22.72
CA PHE A 407 15.00 7.42 21.69
C PHE A 407 15.46 6.89 20.33
N LEU A 408 15.02 7.56 19.28
CA LEU A 408 15.37 7.28 17.90
C LEU A 408 16.19 8.42 17.31
N ASN A 409 17.05 8.10 16.35
CA ASN A 409 17.73 9.12 15.56
C ASN A 409 16.74 9.79 14.60
N VAL A 410 16.79 11.12 14.50
CA VAL A 410 15.92 11.90 13.62
C VAL A 410 16.73 12.30 12.39
N SER A 411 16.32 11.82 11.21
CA SER A 411 16.98 12.20 9.95
C SER A 411 16.93 13.71 9.73
N GLN A 412 18.03 14.27 9.22
CA GLN A 412 18.11 15.69 8.89
C GLN A 412 17.21 16.02 7.69
N SER A 413 16.41 17.07 7.84
CA SER A 413 15.53 17.59 6.78
C SER A 413 15.91 19.04 6.44
N ARG A 414 15.98 19.37 5.14
CA ARG A 414 16.22 20.74 4.66
C ARG A 414 14.95 21.60 4.73
N THR A 415 13.79 21.00 4.48
CA THR A 415 12.51 21.70 4.39
C THR A 415 11.42 21.01 5.21
N LYS A 416 10.49 21.82 5.74
CA LYS A 416 9.26 21.29 6.36
C LYS A 416 8.28 20.73 5.32
N ALA A 417 8.32 21.25 4.09
CA ALA A 417 7.37 20.91 3.04
C ALA A 417 7.52 19.48 2.50
N TYR A 418 8.75 18.94 2.54
CA TYR A 418 9.07 17.59 2.09
C TYR A 418 9.82 16.81 3.15
N GLY A 419 10.96 17.31 3.63
CA GLY A 419 11.83 16.55 4.52
C GLY A 419 11.19 16.17 5.85
N GLY A 420 10.45 17.10 6.48
CA GLY A 420 9.69 16.81 7.69
C GLY A 420 8.56 15.78 7.52
N ARG A 421 8.25 15.35 6.29
CA ARG A 421 7.21 14.36 5.97
C ARG A 421 7.79 12.96 5.71
N GLN A 422 9.11 12.84 5.58
CA GLN A 422 9.76 11.53 5.43
C GLN A 422 9.54 10.71 6.71
N PHE A 423 9.31 9.40 6.58
CA PHE A 423 8.99 8.54 7.73
C PHE A 423 10.12 8.47 8.77
N ASP A 424 11.39 8.50 8.33
CA ASP A 424 12.61 8.53 9.15
C ASP A 424 12.90 9.90 9.78
N CYS A 425 12.15 10.95 9.42
CA CYS A 425 12.16 12.23 10.11
C CYS A 425 10.93 12.37 11.02
N ALA A 426 9.73 12.20 10.45
CA ALA A 426 8.45 12.34 11.13
C ALA A 426 8.26 11.35 12.28
N GLY A 427 8.54 10.06 12.02
CA GLY A 427 8.33 8.98 12.97
C GLY A 427 9.19 9.12 14.22
N PRO A 428 10.53 9.18 14.08
CA PRO A 428 11.44 9.42 15.19
C PRO A 428 11.13 10.69 15.99
N LYS A 429 10.78 11.79 15.30
CA LYS A 429 10.40 13.04 15.99
C LYS A 429 9.18 12.85 16.88
N LEU A 430 8.08 12.30 16.35
CA LEU A 430 6.87 12.04 17.13
C LEU A 430 7.14 11.06 18.29
N TRP A 431 7.94 10.03 18.05
CA TRP A 431 8.27 9.03 19.06
C TRP A 431 9.10 9.61 20.21
N ASN A 432 10.06 10.47 19.89
CA ASN A 432 10.91 11.14 20.87
C ASN A 432 10.11 12.13 21.74
N ASP A 433 9.00 12.67 21.22
CA ASP A 433 8.07 13.53 21.96
C ASP A 433 7.14 12.74 22.91
N LEU A 434 7.10 11.40 22.83
CA LEU A 434 6.27 10.58 23.73
C LEU A 434 6.86 10.48 25.14
N PRO A 435 6.01 10.39 26.19
CA PRO A 435 6.43 9.98 27.52
C PRO A 435 7.17 8.64 27.53
N ALA A 436 8.16 8.52 28.41
CA ALA A 436 8.97 7.30 28.54
C ALA A 436 8.13 6.04 28.82
N GLU A 437 7.05 6.17 29.59
CA GLU A 437 6.13 5.07 29.89
C GLU A 437 5.47 4.49 28.63
N LEU A 438 5.09 5.34 27.67
CA LEU A 438 4.51 4.90 26.39
C LEU A 438 5.55 4.18 25.55
N ARG A 439 6.77 4.73 25.47
CA ARG A 439 7.86 4.11 24.69
C ARG A 439 8.25 2.73 25.21
N ARG A 440 8.14 2.50 26.53
CA ARG A 440 8.49 1.23 27.20
C ARG A 440 7.34 0.20 27.22
N THR A 441 6.23 0.45 26.53
CA THR A 441 5.10 -0.50 26.49
C THR A 441 5.48 -1.80 25.78
N LYS A 442 5.20 -2.94 26.42
CA LYS A 442 5.64 -4.27 25.96
C LYS A 442 4.82 -4.85 24.80
N THR A 443 3.55 -4.45 24.64
CA THR A 443 2.67 -5.03 23.62
C THR A 443 2.00 -3.96 22.78
N LEU A 444 1.80 -4.27 21.49
CA LEU A 444 1.13 -3.38 20.55
C LEU A 444 -0.30 -3.02 20.99
N SER A 445 -1.00 -3.94 21.66
CA SER A 445 -2.36 -3.70 22.17
C SER A 445 -2.39 -2.63 23.25
N VAL A 446 -1.47 -2.72 24.23
CA VAL A 446 -1.33 -1.74 25.31
C VAL A 446 -0.87 -0.40 24.74
N PHE A 447 0.11 -0.41 23.83
CA PHE A 447 0.59 0.81 23.18
C PHE A 447 -0.54 1.54 22.44
N LYS A 448 -1.34 0.84 21.64
CA LYS A 448 -2.51 1.41 20.94
C LYS A 448 -3.47 2.13 21.89
N LYS A 449 -3.84 1.47 22.99
CA LYS A 449 -4.78 2.02 23.97
C LYS A 449 -4.21 3.27 24.63
N HIS A 450 -3.01 3.18 25.20
CA HIS A 450 -2.41 4.29 25.93
C HIS A 450 -2.02 5.45 25.01
N LEU A 451 -1.56 5.16 23.80
CA LEU A 451 -1.26 6.20 22.81
C LEU A 451 -2.53 6.98 22.42
N LYS A 452 -3.66 6.28 22.17
CA LYS A 452 -4.93 6.95 21.90
C LYS A 452 -5.31 7.87 23.05
N THR A 453 -5.23 7.38 24.29
CA THR A 453 -5.53 8.19 25.49
C THR A 453 -4.61 9.41 25.59
N HIS A 454 -3.30 9.24 25.40
CA HIS A 454 -2.33 10.34 25.45
C HIS A 454 -2.61 11.41 24.39
N LEU A 455 -2.82 11.01 23.13
CA LEU A 455 -3.14 11.94 22.05
C LEU A 455 -4.51 12.61 22.26
N PHE A 456 -5.48 11.92 22.86
CA PHE A 456 -6.80 12.48 23.16
C PHE A 456 -6.70 13.58 24.22
N LYS A 457 -5.94 13.34 25.30
CA LYS A 457 -5.64 14.35 26.32
C LYS A 457 -4.92 15.56 25.72
N LYS A 458 -3.90 15.32 24.89
CA LYS A 458 -3.17 16.38 24.17
C LYS A 458 -4.05 17.18 23.22
N ALA A 459 -5.03 16.54 22.57
CA ALA A 459 -5.92 17.19 21.62
C ALA A 459 -6.94 18.13 22.28
N PHE A 460 -7.42 17.78 23.47
CA PHE A 460 -8.52 18.49 24.15
C PHE A 460 -8.11 19.19 25.44
N ASN A 461 -6.84 19.08 25.86
CA ASN A 461 -6.29 19.62 27.11
C ASN A 461 -7.07 19.15 28.35
N ILE A 462 -7.29 17.83 28.45
CA ILE A 462 -8.03 17.17 29.55
C ILE A 462 -7.21 16.08 30.26
#